data_AF-A0A3B4G999-F1
#
_entry.id   AF-A0A3B4G999-F1
#
_cell.length_a   1.000
_cell.length_b   1.000
_cell.length_c   1.000
_cell.angle_alpha   90.00
_cell.angle_beta   90.00
_cell.angle_gamma   90.00
#
_symmetry.space_group_name_H-M   'P 1'
#
loop_
_entity.id
_entity.type
_entity.pdbx_description
1 polymer ?
#
loop_
_entity_poly.entity_id
_entity_poly.type
_entity_poly.pdbx_seq_one_letter_code
_entity_poly.pdbx_strand_id
1 'polypeptide(L)'
;WIMAMRSEARVEVEEEENYGPQPLSRLEQCGISASDIKKLEDAGFHTIEAVAYAPKKELLNIKGISEAKADKILTEAAKLVPMGFTTATEFHQRRAEIIQISTGSKELDKLLQGGIETGSITEMFGEFRTGKTQLCHTLAVTCQVWAGRQ
;
A
#
# COMPACT_ATOMS: atom_id res chain seq x y z
N TRP A 1 27.99 -15.60 42.42
CA TRP A 1 28.01 -14.19 42.00
C TRP A 1 29.04 -14.04 40.90
N ILE A 2 28.76 -14.35 39.65
CA ILE A 2 27.66 -13.80 38.87
C ILE A 2 27.19 -14.90 37.90
N MET A 3 25.93 -15.28 38.05
CA MET A 3 25.17 -15.96 36.99
C MET A 3 25.20 -15.03 35.78
N ALA A 4 25.87 -15.45 34.71
CA ALA A 4 25.69 -14.86 33.40
C ALA A 4 24.25 -15.13 33.00
N MET A 5 23.42 -14.12 33.26
CA MET A 5 22.02 -14.01 32.87
C MET A 5 21.99 -14.18 31.36
N ARG A 6 21.69 -15.40 30.93
CA ARG A 6 21.36 -15.72 29.54
C ARG A 6 20.10 -14.91 29.26
N SER A 7 20.28 -13.72 28.68
CA SER A 7 19.17 -12.95 28.14
C SER A 7 18.54 -13.83 27.07
N GLU A 8 17.41 -14.42 27.41
CA GLU A 8 16.48 -14.97 26.43
C GLU A 8 16.17 -13.82 25.48
N ALA A 9 16.84 -13.83 24.33
CA ALA A 9 16.44 -13.04 23.20
C ALA A 9 15.01 -13.49 22.90
N ARG A 10 14.04 -12.69 23.31
CA ARG A 10 12.67 -12.78 22.81
C ARG A 10 12.82 -12.70 21.30
N VAL A 11 12.54 -13.82 20.64
CA VAL A 11 12.23 -13.80 19.22
C VAL A 11 10.92 -13.02 19.17
N GLU A 12 11.02 -11.71 18.99
CA GLU A 12 9.91 -10.95 18.44
C GLU A 12 9.64 -11.62 17.11
N VAL A 13 8.50 -12.30 17.03
CA VAL A 13 7.96 -12.75 15.77
C VAL A 13 7.71 -11.44 15.03
N GLU A 14 8.64 -11.05 14.17
CA GLU A 14 8.33 -10.15 13.08
C GLU A 14 7.18 -10.84 12.35
N GLU A 15 5.94 -10.44 12.67
CA GLU A 15 4.85 -10.66 11.76
C GLU A 15 5.37 -10.06 10.46
N GLU A 16 5.60 -10.91 9.45
CA GLU A 16 5.77 -10.46 8.08
C GLU A 16 4.48 -9.68 7.76
N GLU A 17 4.46 -8.39 8.12
CA GLU A 17 3.46 -7.45 7.69
C GLU A 17 3.53 -7.52 6.18
N ASN A 18 2.53 -8.16 5.60
CA ASN A 18 2.48 -8.44 4.18
C ASN A 18 2.21 -7.09 3.50
N TYR A 19 3.28 -6.32 3.29
CA TYR A 19 3.28 -4.99 2.72
C TYR A 19 2.99 -5.10 1.21
N GLY A 20 1.71 -5.28 0.90
CA GLY A 20 1.22 -5.36 -0.46
C GLY A 20 -0.31 -5.40 -0.48
N PRO A 21 -0.92 -5.00 -1.60
CA PRO A 21 -2.38 -5.03 -1.75
C PRO A 21 -2.89 -6.45 -1.52
N GLN A 22 -3.72 -6.62 -0.50
CA GLN A 22 -4.26 -7.93 -0.16
C GLN A 22 -5.44 -8.27 -1.09
N PRO A 23 -5.47 -9.48 -1.68
CA PRO A 23 -6.56 -9.86 -2.57
C PRO A 23 -7.87 -10.07 -1.79
N LEU A 24 -9.00 -9.79 -2.45
CA LEU A 24 -10.34 -9.96 -1.84
C LEU A 24 -10.66 -11.40 -1.42
N SER A 25 -9.95 -12.40 -1.97
CA SER A 25 -10.10 -13.80 -1.57
C SER A 25 -9.81 -14.06 -0.09
N ARG A 26 -9.06 -13.18 0.60
CA ARG A 26 -8.88 -13.30 2.06
C ARG A 26 -10.15 -12.97 2.85
N LEU A 27 -11.02 -12.09 2.36
CA LEU A 27 -12.30 -11.80 3.01
C LEU A 27 -13.25 -13.00 2.99
N GLU A 28 -13.04 -13.92 2.05
CA GLU A 28 -13.75 -15.20 1.95
C GLU A 28 -13.50 -16.06 3.20
N GLN A 29 -12.27 -16.03 3.73
CA GLN A 29 -11.88 -16.73 4.98
C GLN A 29 -12.49 -16.09 6.23
N CYS A 30 -12.87 -14.81 6.14
CA CYS A 30 -13.54 -14.06 7.20
C CYS A 30 -15.07 -14.24 7.20
N GLY A 31 -15.60 -15.14 6.36
CA GLY A 31 -17.03 -15.47 6.32
C GLY A 31 -17.86 -14.58 5.39
N ILE A 32 -17.23 -13.84 4.47
CA ILE A 32 -17.92 -13.15 3.37
C ILE A 32 -18.19 -14.15 2.24
N SER A 33 -19.40 -14.12 1.68
CA SER A 33 -19.76 -15.05 0.62
C SER A 33 -19.02 -14.72 -0.69
N ALA A 34 -18.59 -15.75 -1.44
CA ALA A 34 -17.99 -15.59 -2.77
C ALA A 34 -18.90 -14.82 -3.74
N SER A 35 -20.23 -14.88 -3.53
CA SER A 35 -21.21 -14.11 -4.32
C SER A 35 -21.16 -12.61 -4.05
N ASP A 36 -20.78 -12.20 -2.84
CA ASP A 36 -20.64 -10.80 -2.47
C ASP A 36 -19.26 -10.28 -2.89
N ILE A 37 -18.21 -11.11 -2.84
CA ILE A 37 -16.88 -10.78 -3.39
C ILE A 37 -16.95 -10.50 -4.90
N LYS A 38 -17.64 -11.34 -5.68
CA LYS A 38 -17.82 -11.07 -7.11
C LYS A 38 -18.51 -9.73 -7.40
N LYS A 39 -19.49 -9.33 -6.58
CA LYS A 39 -20.13 -8.02 -6.72
C LYS A 39 -19.20 -6.87 -6.39
N LEU A 40 -18.29 -7.05 -5.43
CA LEU A 40 -17.24 -6.08 -5.11
C LEU A 40 -16.26 -5.95 -6.30
N GLU A 41 -15.84 -7.08 -6.88
CA GLU A 41 -15.00 -7.11 -8.08
C GLU A 41 -15.66 -6.44 -9.28
N ASP A 42 -16.95 -6.74 -9.53
CA ASP A 42 -17.75 -6.12 -10.60
C ASP A 42 -17.94 -4.61 -10.37
N ALA A 43 -17.88 -4.15 -9.12
CA ALA A 43 -17.93 -2.73 -8.76
C ALA A 43 -16.55 -2.04 -8.81
N GLY A 44 -15.47 -2.77 -9.13
CA GLY A 44 -14.11 -2.23 -9.27
C GLY A 44 -13.26 -2.33 -8.01
N PHE A 45 -13.72 -2.98 -6.95
CA PHE A 45 -12.91 -3.28 -5.78
C PHE A 45 -12.14 -4.58 -6.03
N HIS A 46 -10.82 -4.52 -6.03
CA HIS A 46 -9.97 -5.70 -6.25
C HIS A 46 -9.06 -6.05 -5.07
N THR A 47 -9.00 -5.17 -4.06
CA THR A 47 -8.16 -5.35 -2.88
C THR A 47 -8.94 -5.05 -1.60
N ILE A 48 -8.47 -5.58 -0.47
CA ILE A 48 -9.10 -5.35 0.83
C ILE A 48 -8.97 -3.89 1.25
N GLU A 49 -7.84 -3.24 0.94
CA GLU A 49 -7.60 -1.83 1.21
C GLU A 49 -8.61 -0.95 0.46
N ALA A 50 -8.90 -1.27 -0.81
CA ALA A 50 -9.90 -0.54 -1.59
C ALA A 50 -11.28 -0.58 -0.92
N VAL A 51 -11.65 -1.71 -0.32
CA VAL A 51 -12.92 -1.85 0.43
C VAL A 51 -12.85 -1.15 1.79
N ALA A 52 -11.72 -1.24 2.50
CA ALA A 52 -11.53 -0.61 3.81
C ALA A 52 -11.55 0.92 3.72
N TYR A 53 -10.97 1.50 2.66
CA TYR A 53 -10.97 2.94 2.41
C TYR A 53 -12.26 3.46 1.78
N ALA A 54 -13.11 2.59 1.24
CA ALA A 54 -14.37 2.98 0.63
C ALA A 54 -15.38 3.47 1.70
N PRO A 55 -16.10 4.57 1.45
CA PRO A 55 -17.18 4.97 2.33
C PRO A 55 -18.32 3.95 2.26
N LYS A 56 -18.98 3.68 3.40
CA LYS A 56 -20.14 2.77 3.49
C LYS A 56 -21.21 3.06 2.42
N LYS A 57 -21.40 4.33 2.05
CA LYS A 57 -22.34 4.76 1.00
C LYS A 57 -22.03 4.15 -0.37
N GLU A 58 -20.76 4.00 -0.73
CA GLU A 58 -20.37 3.38 -2.01
C GLU A 58 -20.67 1.89 -2.02
N LEU A 59 -20.41 1.19 -0.92
CA LEU A 59 -20.75 -0.23 -0.79
C LEU A 59 -22.25 -0.49 -0.88
N LEU A 60 -23.08 0.43 -0.36
CA LEU A 60 -24.54 0.36 -0.45
C LEU A 60 -25.08 0.60 -1.87
N ASN A 61 -24.34 1.33 -2.71
CA ASN A 61 -24.73 1.54 -4.11
C ASN A 61 -24.54 0.29 -4.97
N ILE A 62 -23.81 -0.71 -4.47
CA ILE A 62 -23.58 -1.98 -5.16
C ILE A 62 -24.86 -2.82 -5.11
N LYS A 63 -25.37 -3.19 -6.28
CA LYS A 63 -26.59 -3.99 -6.40
C LYS A 63 -26.45 -5.33 -5.65
N GLY A 64 -27.30 -5.55 -4.65
CA GLY A 64 -27.35 -6.80 -3.91
C GLY A 64 -26.42 -6.87 -2.69
N ILE A 65 -25.83 -5.74 -2.28
CA ILE A 65 -25.24 -5.55 -0.95
C ILE A 65 -26.25 -4.83 -0.06
N SER A 66 -26.62 -5.46 1.06
CA SER A 66 -27.47 -4.84 2.08
C SER A 66 -26.61 -4.13 3.13
N GLU A 67 -27.22 -3.25 3.93
CA GLU A 67 -26.51 -2.54 4.99
C GLU A 67 -25.82 -3.46 5.99
N ALA A 68 -26.51 -4.51 6.43
CA ALA A 68 -25.94 -5.52 7.33
C ALA A 68 -24.74 -6.27 6.71
N LYS A 69 -24.71 -6.41 5.38
CA LYS A 69 -23.55 -7.02 4.68
C LYS A 69 -22.40 -6.03 4.56
N ALA A 70 -22.68 -4.77 4.21
CA ALA A 70 -21.66 -3.73 4.12
C ALA A 70 -20.95 -3.53 5.46
N ASP A 71 -21.69 -3.50 6.58
CA ASP A 71 -21.10 -3.37 7.92
C ASP A 71 -20.21 -4.55 8.29
N LYS A 72 -20.62 -5.78 7.96
CA LYS A 72 -19.79 -6.97 8.15
C LYS A 72 -18.51 -6.91 7.32
N ILE A 73 -18.62 -6.57 6.03
CA ILE A 73 -17.47 -6.46 5.12
C ILE A 73 -16.47 -5.42 5.64
N LEU A 74 -16.94 -4.23 6.03
CA LEU A 74 -16.09 -3.17 6.59
C LEU A 74 -15.43 -3.59 7.91
N THR A 75 -16.17 -4.28 8.78
CA THR A 75 -15.64 -4.75 10.07
C THR A 75 -14.52 -5.78 9.88
N GLU A 76 -14.68 -6.73 8.95
CA GLU A 76 -13.64 -7.71 8.67
C GLU A 76 -12.46 -7.09 7.91
N ALA A 77 -12.71 -6.18 6.96
CA ALA A 77 -11.64 -5.46 6.25
C ALA A 77 -10.80 -4.59 7.21
N ALA A 78 -11.42 -3.94 8.19
CA ALA A 78 -10.73 -3.12 9.20
C ALA A 78 -9.84 -3.92 10.17
N LYS A 79 -10.02 -5.24 10.28
CA LYS A 79 -9.10 -6.10 11.05
C LYS A 79 -7.84 -6.44 10.27
N LEU A 80 -7.93 -6.48 8.94
CA LEU A 80 -6.84 -6.85 8.05
C LEU A 80 -6.02 -5.64 7.60
N VAL A 81 -6.60 -4.44 7.67
CA VAL A 81 -5.97 -3.18 7.29
C VAL A 81 -5.79 -2.30 8.53
N PRO A 82 -4.57 -1.87 8.86
CA PRO A 82 -4.32 -1.00 10.00
C PRO A 82 -4.86 0.41 9.73
N MET A 83 -6.11 0.65 10.15
CA MET A 83 -6.84 1.93 9.96
C MET A 83 -6.76 2.88 11.17
N GLY A 84 -5.99 2.51 12.21
CA GLY A 84 -5.91 3.22 13.48
C GLY A 84 -4.85 4.33 13.53
N PHE A 85 -4.78 5.00 14.68
CA PHE A 85 -3.68 5.93 14.97
C PHE A 85 -2.39 5.18 15.22
N THR A 86 -1.29 5.66 14.64
CA THR A 86 0.07 5.14 14.85
C THR A 86 0.97 6.25 15.39
N THR A 87 2.10 5.90 15.99
CA THR A 87 3.03 6.91 16.50
C THR A 87 3.79 7.60 15.36
N ALA A 88 4.26 8.83 15.59
CA ALA A 88 5.04 9.56 14.59
C ALA A 88 6.36 8.83 14.25
N THR A 89 6.95 8.14 15.22
CA THR A 89 8.18 7.35 15.04
C THR A 89 7.93 6.14 14.14
N GLU A 90 6.86 5.37 14.37
CA GLU A 90 6.47 4.25 13.51
C GLU A 90 6.19 4.72 12.08
N PHE A 91 5.46 5.83 11.93
CA PHE A 91 5.19 6.39 10.61
C PHE A 91 6.47 6.83 9.89
N HIS A 92 7.44 7.41 10.62
CA HIS A 92 8.72 7.80 10.05
C HIS A 92 9.54 6.57 9.60
N GLN A 93 9.55 5.49 10.38
CA GLN A 93 10.20 4.23 9.99
C GLN A 93 9.57 3.64 8.72
N ARG A 94 8.24 3.57 8.65
CA ARG A 94 7.52 3.14 7.44
C ARG A 94 7.84 4.00 6.22
N ARG A 95 8.02 5.31 6.39
CA ARG A 95 8.44 6.19 5.28
C ARG A 95 9.85 5.91 4.77
N ALA A 96 10.74 5.36 5.60
CA ALA A 96 12.08 4.98 5.17
C ALA A 96 12.08 3.74 4.25
N GLU A 97 11.01 2.95 4.26
CA GLU A 97 10.82 1.77 3.40
C GLU A 97 10.20 2.13 2.03
N ILE A 98 9.79 3.39 1.82
CA ILE A 98 9.21 3.85 0.55
C ILE A 98 10.27 3.72 -0.55
N ILE A 99 9.94 2.95 -1.58
CA ILE A 99 10.79 2.80 -2.75
C ILE A 99 10.79 4.11 -3.54
N GLN A 100 11.97 4.59 -3.90
CA GLN A 100 12.18 5.75 -4.75
C GLN A 100 12.70 5.29 -6.12
N ILE A 101 12.05 5.74 -7.20
CA ILE A 101 12.42 5.40 -8.57
C ILE A 101 13.43 6.43 -9.08
N SER A 102 14.62 5.99 -9.47
CA SER A 102 15.62 6.85 -10.09
C SER A 102 15.13 7.41 -11.42
N THR A 103 15.39 8.70 -11.63
CA THR A 103 15.11 9.44 -12.86
C THR A 103 16.12 9.18 -13.97
N GLY A 104 17.23 8.48 -13.66
CA GLY A 104 18.36 8.24 -14.56
C GLY A 104 19.41 9.35 -14.57
N SER A 105 19.17 10.48 -13.90
CA SER A 105 20.14 11.55 -13.68
C SER A 105 20.49 11.69 -12.19
N LYS A 106 21.78 11.61 -11.87
CA LYS A 106 22.26 11.74 -10.48
C LYS A 106 21.95 13.11 -9.88
N GLU A 107 21.99 14.16 -10.69
CA GLU A 107 21.71 15.52 -10.28
C GLU A 107 20.24 15.71 -9.95
N LEU A 108 19.35 15.13 -10.76
CA LEU A 108 17.91 15.18 -10.54
C LEU A 108 17.50 14.31 -9.35
N ASP A 109 18.06 13.11 -9.21
CA ASP A 109 17.83 12.25 -8.04
C ASP A 109 18.33 12.93 -6.76
N LYS A 110 19.46 13.63 -6.79
CA LYS A 110 19.95 14.42 -5.64
C LYS A 110 19.00 15.56 -5.29
N LEU A 111 18.43 16.24 -6.29
CA LEU A 111 17.44 17.30 -6.07
C LEU A 111 16.16 16.75 -5.43
N LEU A 112 15.74 15.55 -5.83
CA LEU A 112 14.59 14.82 -5.30
C LEU A 112 14.90 14.00 -4.04
N GLN A 113 16.14 14.05 -3.53
CA GLN A 113 16.59 13.29 -2.36
C GLN A 113 16.41 11.77 -2.49
N GLY A 114 16.66 11.24 -3.69
CA GLY A 114 16.71 9.81 -4.01
C GLY A 114 16.04 9.48 -5.35
N GLY A 115 14.93 10.14 -5.67
CA GLY A 115 14.18 9.92 -6.90
C GLY A 115 12.69 10.22 -6.75
N ILE A 116 11.86 9.64 -7.60
CA ILE A 116 10.40 9.78 -7.54
C ILE A 116 9.83 8.82 -6.49
N GLU A 117 9.15 9.34 -5.47
CA GLU A 117 8.56 8.54 -4.38
C GLU A 117 7.34 7.72 -4.84
N THR A 118 7.32 6.44 -4.53
CA THR A 118 6.13 5.59 -4.69
C THR A 118 5.06 5.90 -3.65
N GLY A 119 3.79 5.55 -3.92
CA GLY A 119 2.67 5.85 -3.03
C GLY A 119 2.23 7.31 -3.01
N SER A 120 2.80 8.16 -3.87
CA SER A 120 2.46 9.58 -4.01
C SER A 120 2.21 9.98 -5.48
N ILE A 121 1.52 11.10 -5.70
CA ILE A 121 1.34 11.68 -7.03
C ILE A 121 2.37 12.80 -7.19
N THR A 122 3.27 12.66 -8.17
CA THR A 122 4.27 13.69 -8.52
C THR A 122 3.87 14.37 -9.83
N GLU A 123 3.72 15.70 -9.80
CA GLU A 123 3.36 16.51 -10.97
C GLU A 123 4.60 17.16 -11.62
N MET A 124 4.67 17.13 -12.95
CA MET A 124 5.70 17.81 -13.73
C MET A 124 5.09 18.82 -14.70
N PHE A 125 5.38 20.11 -14.51
CA PHE A 125 4.91 21.18 -15.39
C PHE A 125 6.08 21.94 -16.04
N GLY A 126 5.83 22.55 -17.20
CA GLY A 126 6.81 23.34 -17.94
C GLY A 126 6.43 23.57 -19.40
N GLU A 127 7.17 24.41 -20.12
CA GLU A 127 6.89 24.77 -21.52
C GLU A 127 7.01 23.60 -22.51
N PHE A 128 6.59 23.82 -23.76
CA PHE A 128 6.80 22.83 -24.82
C PHE A 128 8.30 22.53 -24.99
N ARG A 129 8.63 21.26 -25.33
CA ARG A 129 10.01 20.80 -25.57
C ARG A 129 10.96 20.82 -24.35
N THR A 130 10.43 20.91 -23.12
CA THR A 130 11.24 20.82 -21.88
C THR A 130 11.53 19.40 -21.40
N GLY A 131 11.23 18.36 -22.18
CA GLY A 131 11.61 16.97 -21.86
C GLY A 131 10.66 16.19 -20.94
N LYS A 132 9.51 16.75 -20.53
CA LYS A 132 8.51 16.05 -19.68
C LYS A 132 8.17 14.63 -20.17
N THR A 133 7.78 14.50 -21.44
CA THR A 133 7.44 13.20 -22.04
C THR A 133 8.62 12.23 -22.06
N GLN A 134 9.84 12.74 -22.28
CA GLN A 134 11.04 11.90 -22.26
C GLN A 134 11.33 11.37 -20.86
N LEU A 135 11.12 12.19 -19.82
CA LEU A 135 11.26 11.70 -18.45
C LEU A 135 10.25 10.60 -18.13
N CYS A 136 9.00 10.75 -18.56
CA CYS A 136 8.00 9.69 -18.42
C CYS A 136 8.42 8.38 -19.13
N HIS A 137 9.01 8.45 -20.31
CA HIS A 137 9.53 7.26 -21.01
C HIS A 137 10.70 6.62 -20.26
N THR A 138 11.62 7.42 -19.72
CA THR A 138 12.72 6.90 -18.90
C THR A 138 12.20 6.22 -17.64
N LEU A 139 11.27 6.85 -16.92
CA LEU A 139 10.66 6.31 -15.71
C LEU A 139 9.92 4.98 -15.96
N ALA A 140 9.30 4.82 -17.12
CA ALA A 140 8.65 3.57 -17.52
C ALA A 140 9.61 2.39 -17.70
N VAL A 141 10.92 2.65 -17.88
CA VAL A 141 11.96 1.63 -17.95
C VAL A 141 12.67 1.49 -16.60
N THR A 142 13.01 2.59 -15.93
CA THR A 142 13.75 2.55 -14.66
C THR A 142 12.95 1.90 -13.54
N CYS A 143 11.61 1.95 -13.58
CA CYS A 143 10.76 1.25 -12.62
C CYS A 143 10.86 -0.29 -12.69
N GLN A 144 11.34 -0.85 -13.81
CA GLN A 144 11.54 -2.29 -13.97
C GLN A 144 12.88 -2.77 -13.42
N VAL A 145 13.82 -1.85 -13.21
CA VAL A 145 15.16 -2.17 -12.71
C VAL A 145 15.05 -2.43 -11.21
N TRP A 146 15.60 -3.55 -10.76
CA TRP A 146 15.52 -3.95 -9.35
C TRP A 146 16.17 -2.90 -8.44
N ALA A 147 15.39 -2.35 -7.52
CA ALA A 147 15.77 -1.28 -6.59
C ALA A 147 16.94 -1.64 -5.65
N GLY A 148 17.29 -2.93 -5.51
CA GLY A 148 18.42 -3.39 -4.69
C GLY A 148 19.81 -3.27 -5.35
N ARG A 149 19.93 -2.64 -6.54
CA ARG A 149 21.19 -2.52 -7.31
C ARG A 149 21.68 -1.08 -7.53
N GLN A 150 21.11 -0.08 -6.87
CA GLN A 150 21.57 1.31 -6.95
C GLN A 150 22.31 1.75 -5.69
#